data_AF-A0A8J8PR47-F1
#
_entry.id   AF-A0A8J8PR47-F1
#
_cell.length_a   1.000
_cell.length_b   1.000
_cell.length_c   1.000
_cell.angle_alpha   90.00
_cell.angle_beta   90.00
_cell.angle_gamma   90.00
#
_symmetry.space_group_name_H-M   'P 1'
#
loop_
_entity.id
_entity.type
_entity.pdbx_description
1 polymer ?
#
loop_
_entity_poly.entity_id
_entity_poly.type
_entity_poly.pdbx_seq_one_letter_code
_entity_poly.pdbx_strand_id
1 'polypeptide(L)'
;MEWIGFGKNWGKCKDCWLSFEKGLQHNNSLYCYKLGVPISSLKVPLDEFLKNVKDMPGKYTLFPFPINLMSKGVIIFYFNTEDEMRQFIDSIKYYIKEKVSLNEKKFYDIFVNVDWIGGINWRRGCPEYDKKFGDWRKWKKIQNS
;
A
#
# COMPACT_ATOMS: atom_id res chain seq x y z
N MET A 1 10.52 -1.38 13.93
CA MET A 1 9.68 -0.65 12.95
C MET A 1 8.27 -0.67 13.50
N GLU A 2 7.66 0.50 13.69
CA GLU A 2 6.36 0.64 14.35
C GLU A 2 5.34 1.19 13.34
N TRP A 3 4.22 0.49 13.18
CA TRP A 3 3.14 0.91 12.30
C TRP A 3 2.15 1.78 13.07
N ILE A 4 1.95 3.01 12.60
CA ILE A 4 1.02 3.96 13.18
C ILE A 4 -0.22 4.02 12.29
N GLY A 5 -1.36 3.57 12.82
CA GLY A 5 -2.65 3.61 12.13
C GLY A 5 -3.26 5.01 12.13
N PHE A 6 -4.03 5.34 11.10
CA PHE A 6 -4.87 6.53 11.04
C PHE A 6 -6.18 6.23 10.31
N GLY A 7 -7.18 7.08 10.53
CA GLY A 7 -8.51 6.93 9.97
C GLY A 7 -9.25 5.68 10.44
N LYS A 8 -10.17 5.20 9.61
CA LYS A 8 -11.02 4.05 9.94
C LYS A 8 -10.21 2.76 9.90
N ASN A 9 -10.53 1.82 10.79
CA ASN A 9 -9.95 0.48 10.71
C ASN A 9 -10.46 -0.24 9.45
N TRP A 10 -9.56 -0.82 8.66
CA TRP A 10 -9.90 -1.57 7.46
C TRP A 10 -10.70 -2.85 7.77
N GLY A 11 -10.41 -3.52 8.88
CA GLY A 11 -11.17 -4.67 9.40
C GLY A 11 -11.14 -5.97 8.57
N LYS A 12 -10.81 -5.93 7.27
CA LYS A 12 -10.89 -7.09 6.35
C LYS A 12 -9.65 -8.00 6.34
N CYS A 13 -8.58 -7.62 7.04
CA CYS A 13 -7.32 -8.37 7.04
C CYS A 13 -7.44 -9.71 7.76
N LYS A 14 -8.22 -9.72 8.85
CA LYS A 14 -8.33 -10.86 9.77
C LYS A 14 -8.94 -12.09 9.08
N ASP A 15 -10.00 -11.90 8.31
CA ASP A 15 -10.69 -13.01 7.62
C ASP A 15 -9.85 -13.59 6.49
N CYS A 16 -9.12 -12.73 5.77
CA CYS A 16 -8.15 -13.16 4.77
C CYS A 16 -7.03 -14.01 5.37
N TRP A 17 -6.54 -13.62 6.55
CA TRP A 17 -5.50 -14.35 7.27
C TRP A 17 -5.97 -15.72 7.74
N LEU A 18 -7.13 -15.78 8.41
CA LEU A 18 -7.71 -17.04 8.91
C LEU A 18 -7.96 -18.05 7.78
N SER A 19 -8.25 -17.57 6.58
CA SER A 19 -8.40 -18.41 5.39
C SER A 19 -7.05 -18.87 4.85
N PHE A 20 -6.06 -17.98 4.83
CA PHE A 20 -4.69 -18.30 4.40
C PHE A 20 -4.02 -19.33 5.30
N GLU A 21 -4.19 -19.25 6.63
CA GLU A 21 -3.69 -20.27 7.58
C GLU A 21 -4.24 -21.67 7.28
N LYS A 22 -5.39 -21.74 6.59
CA LYS A 22 -6.04 -22.98 6.13
C LYS A 22 -5.68 -23.35 4.69
N GLY A 23 -4.76 -22.62 4.05
CA GLY A 23 -4.37 -22.81 2.65
C GLY A 23 -5.41 -22.32 1.63
N LEU A 24 -6.40 -21.51 2.05
CA LEU A 24 -7.51 -21.03 1.22
C LEU A 24 -7.35 -19.55 0.86
N GLN A 25 -7.69 -19.20 -0.37
CA GLN A 25 -7.83 -17.80 -0.76
C GLN A 25 -9.18 -17.25 -0.33
N HIS A 26 -9.18 -16.24 0.53
CA HIS A 26 -10.41 -15.53 0.88
C HIS A 26 -10.83 -14.57 -0.23
N ASN A 27 -12.13 -14.48 -0.52
CA ASN A 27 -12.66 -13.63 -1.58
C ASN A 27 -12.29 -12.14 -1.38
N ASN A 28 -12.25 -11.66 -0.14
CA ASN A 28 -11.82 -10.28 0.16
C ASN A 28 -10.39 -9.97 -0.33
N SER A 29 -9.52 -10.96 -0.45
CA SER A 29 -8.15 -10.77 -0.96
C SER A 29 -8.13 -10.42 -2.46
N LEU A 30 -9.19 -10.79 -3.20
CA LEU A 30 -9.35 -10.47 -4.61
C LEU A 30 -9.74 -9.01 -4.84
N TYR A 31 -10.31 -8.36 -3.82
CA TYR A 31 -10.83 -6.99 -3.85
C TYR A 31 -10.09 -6.09 -2.86
N CYS A 32 -8.80 -6.34 -2.62
CA CYS A 32 -7.98 -5.54 -1.71
C CYS A 32 -6.88 -4.84 -2.49
N TYR A 33 -7.05 -3.55 -2.71
CA TYR A 33 -6.08 -2.68 -3.35
C TYR A 33 -5.29 -1.92 -2.29
N LYS A 34 -3.97 -1.95 -2.42
CA LYS A 34 -3.04 -1.34 -1.47
C LYS A 34 -2.25 -0.27 -2.20
N LEU A 35 -2.35 0.96 -1.72
CA LEU A 35 -1.62 2.11 -2.24
C LEU A 35 -0.50 2.46 -1.26
N GLY A 36 0.74 2.49 -1.73
CA GLY A 36 1.91 2.92 -0.98
C GLY A 36 2.41 4.28 -1.47
N VAL A 37 2.44 5.26 -0.57
CA VAL A 37 3.06 6.57 -0.81
C VAL A 37 4.37 6.61 -0.02
N PRO A 38 5.54 6.49 -0.68
CA PRO A 38 6.82 6.68 -0.02
C PRO A 38 6.89 8.06 0.61
N ILE A 39 7.39 8.16 1.84
CA ILE A 39 7.42 9.46 2.54
C ILE A 39 8.32 10.47 1.82
N SER A 40 9.33 9.99 1.08
CA SER A 40 10.17 10.86 0.24
C SER A 40 9.42 11.50 -0.94
N SER A 41 8.30 10.91 -1.37
CA SER A 41 7.51 11.40 -2.50
C SER A 41 6.53 12.52 -2.12
N LEU A 42 6.35 12.80 -0.82
CA LEU A 42 5.56 13.95 -0.39
C LEU A 42 6.24 15.28 -0.77
N LYS A 43 5.43 16.23 -1.24
CA LYS A 43 5.79 17.65 -1.44
C LYS A 43 5.61 18.49 -0.17
N VAL A 44 4.82 17.98 0.77
CA VAL A 44 4.49 18.62 2.05
C VAL A 44 4.98 17.76 3.22
N PRO A 45 5.09 18.32 4.45
CA PRO A 45 5.36 17.53 5.66
C PRO A 45 4.36 16.40 5.88
N LEU A 46 4.81 15.32 6.52
CA LEU A 46 3.99 14.12 6.76
C LEU A 46 2.73 14.42 7.59
N ASP A 47 2.86 15.22 8.64
CA ASP A 47 1.76 15.60 9.52
C ASP A 47 0.70 16.43 8.79
N GLU A 48 1.12 17.34 7.91
CA GLU A 48 0.22 18.09 7.04
C GLU A 48 -0.52 17.15 6.07
N PHE A 49 0.20 16.23 5.43
CA PHE A 49 -0.43 15.25 4.55
C PHE A 49 -1.45 14.38 5.29
N LEU A 50 -1.10 13.86 6.47
CA LEU A 50 -1.97 13.00 7.28
C LEU A 50 -3.28 13.69 7.69
N LYS A 51 -3.26 15.01 7.94
CA LYS A 51 -4.47 15.79 8.22
C LYS A 51 -5.45 15.80 7.04
N ASN A 52 -4.93 15.82 5.81
CA ASN A 52 -5.74 15.84 4.58
C ASN A 52 -6.36 14.48 4.23
N VAL A 53 -5.80 13.38 4.77
CA VAL A 53 -6.24 12.01 4.47
C VAL A 53 -6.77 11.27 5.69
N LYS A 54 -7.08 12.00 6.76
CA LYS A 54 -7.42 11.44 8.09
C LYS A 54 -8.62 10.49 8.10
N ASP A 55 -9.53 10.60 7.13
CA ASP A 55 -10.74 9.79 7.07
C ASP A 55 -10.53 8.47 6.30
N MET A 56 -9.37 8.32 5.65
CA MET A 56 -9.03 7.15 4.86
C MET A 56 -8.44 6.03 5.74
N PRO A 57 -8.82 4.77 5.52
CA PRO A 57 -8.23 3.65 6.23
C PRO A 57 -6.77 3.50 5.82
N GLY A 58 -5.85 3.73 6.75
CA GLY A 58 -4.44 3.70 6.44
C GLY A 58 -3.54 3.53 7.64
N LYS A 59 -2.26 3.33 7.34
CA LYS A 59 -1.19 3.29 8.32
C LYS A 59 0.11 3.76 7.70
N TYR A 60 1.03 4.24 8.51
CA TYR A 60 2.36 4.61 8.05
C TYR A 60 3.43 4.08 8.98
N THR A 61 4.67 4.06 8.50
CA THR A 61 5.85 3.81 9.32
C THR A 61 7.00 4.62 8.78
N LEU A 62 7.85 5.11 9.68
CA LEU A 62 9.20 5.54 9.36
C LEU A 62 10.11 4.33 9.43
N PHE A 63 11.01 4.18 8.46
CA PHE A 63 11.97 3.09 8.52
C PHE A 63 13.12 3.46 9.47
N PRO A 64 13.58 2.54 10.32
CA PRO A 64 14.73 2.78 11.18
C PRO A 64 16.03 2.70 10.37
N PHE A 65 17.12 3.22 10.93
CA PHE A 65 18.46 2.96 10.40
C PHE A 65 18.77 1.45 10.44
N PRO A 66 19.44 0.87 9.41
CA PRO A 66 19.97 1.52 8.20
C PRO A 66 19.00 1.55 7.01
N ILE A 67 17.79 0.98 7.14
CA ILE A 67 16.79 0.89 6.06
C ILE A 67 16.40 2.29 5.55
N ASN A 68 16.38 3.28 6.45
CA ASN A 68 16.06 4.66 6.14
C ASN A 68 16.97 5.33 5.08
N LEU A 69 18.15 4.78 4.83
CA LEU A 69 19.08 5.24 3.80
C LEU A 69 18.56 4.96 2.38
N MET A 70 17.76 3.90 2.22
CA MET A 70 17.14 3.54 0.95
C MET A 70 15.74 4.14 0.81
N SER A 71 14.97 4.15 1.90
CA SER A 71 13.60 4.62 1.93
C SER A 71 13.26 5.23 3.28
N LYS A 72 12.76 6.47 3.33
CA LYS A 72 12.41 7.11 4.63
C LYS A 72 11.28 6.39 5.36
N GLY A 73 10.45 5.66 4.64
CA GLY A 73 9.25 5.03 5.12
C GLY A 73 8.12 5.14 4.11
N VAL A 74 6.93 4.70 4.52
CA VAL A 74 5.78 4.57 3.62
C VAL A 74 4.48 4.85 4.36
N ILE A 75 3.54 5.45 3.64
CA ILE A 75 2.13 5.55 4.00
C ILE A 75 1.37 4.54 3.16
N ILE A 76 0.49 3.77 3.77
CA ILE A 76 -0.31 2.74 3.12
C ILE A 76 -1.78 3.07 3.29
N PHE A 77 -2.52 2.96 2.19
CA PHE A 77 -3.98 3.05 2.14
C PHE A 77 -4.58 1.75 1.58
N TYR A 78 -5.85 1.52 1.91
CA TYR A 78 -6.60 0.33 1.52
C TYR A 78 -7.91 0.69 0.82
N PHE A 79 -8.21 -0.01 -0.27
CA PHE A 79 -9.41 0.21 -1.09
C PHE A 79 -10.05 -1.11 -1.50
N ASN A 80 -11.36 -1.08 -1.75
CA ASN A 80 -12.12 -2.25 -2.17
C ASN A 80 -12.05 -2.46 -3.68
N THR A 81 -11.92 -1.36 -4.42
CA THR A 81 -11.88 -1.37 -5.88
C THR A 81 -10.69 -0.58 -6.40
N GLU A 82 -10.32 -0.90 -7.65
CA GLU A 82 -9.30 -0.11 -8.36
C GLU A 82 -9.78 1.32 -8.60
N ASP A 83 -11.07 1.51 -8.87
CA ASP A 83 -11.66 2.82 -9.15
C ASP A 83 -11.60 3.74 -7.92
N GLU A 84 -11.93 3.24 -6.73
CA GLU A 84 -11.78 3.98 -5.47
C GLU A 84 -10.32 4.41 -5.26
N MET A 85 -9.38 3.50 -5.51
CA MET A 85 -7.95 3.79 -5.40
C MET A 85 -7.51 4.86 -6.40
N ARG A 86 -7.97 4.79 -7.66
CA ARG A 86 -7.63 5.76 -8.71
C ARG A 86 -8.21 7.15 -8.43
N GLN A 87 -9.47 7.23 -8.00
CA GLN A 87 -10.08 8.48 -7.56
C GLN A 87 -9.31 9.10 -6.39
N PHE A 88 -8.86 8.27 -5.45
CA PHE A 88 -8.03 8.75 -4.35
C PHE A 88 -6.66 9.25 -4.81
N ILE A 89 -5.98 8.54 -5.72
CA ILE A 89 -4.72 9.01 -6.33
C ILE A 89 -4.90 10.41 -6.94
N ASP A 90 -5.98 10.60 -7.69
CA ASP A 90 -6.29 11.91 -8.29
C ASP A 90 -6.52 13.00 -7.25
N SER A 91 -7.13 12.67 -6.11
CA SER A 91 -7.35 13.62 -5.02
C SER A 91 -6.04 14.06 -4.33
N ILE A 92 -5.04 13.18 -4.26
CA ILE A 92 -3.79 13.46 -3.53
C ILE A 92 -2.62 13.88 -4.44
N LYS A 93 -2.73 13.76 -5.77
CA LYS A 93 -1.60 13.96 -6.71
C LYS A 93 -0.88 15.31 -6.56
N TYR A 94 -1.59 16.36 -6.12
CA TYR A 94 -1.00 17.69 -5.90
C TYR A 94 0.03 17.68 -4.76
N TYR A 95 -0.14 16.81 -3.76
CA TYR A 95 0.78 16.63 -2.63
C TYR A 95 1.94 15.67 -2.94
N ILE A 96 1.92 14.99 -4.08
CA ILE A 96 2.89 13.95 -4.43
C ILE A 96 3.80 14.40 -5.57
N LYS A 97 5.10 14.15 -5.42
CA LYS A 97 6.11 14.30 -6.48
C LYS A 97 5.85 13.26 -7.56
N GLU A 98 5.98 13.65 -8.82
CA GLU A 98 5.79 12.74 -9.94
C GLU A 98 6.90 11.68 -10.04
N LYS A 99 8.10 11.98 -9.55
CA LYS A 99 9.27 11.10 -9.59
C LYS A 99 9.79 10.81 -8.19
N VAL A 100 10.11 9.53 -7.95
CA VAL A 100 10.89 9.06 -6.79
C VAL A 100 12.32 8.75 -7.22
N SER A 101 13.25 8.68 -6.26
CA SER A 101 14.63 8.30 -6.55
C SER A 101 14.71 6.86 -7.07
N LEU A 102 15.76 6.55 -7.85
CA LEU A 102 15.99 5.18 -8.34
C LEU A 102 16.17 4.17 -7.20
N ASN A 103 16.79 4.60 -6.09
CA ASN A 103 17.00 3.74 -4.92
C ASN A 103 15.67 3.41 -4.23
N GLU A 104 14.81 4.42 -4.05
CA GLU A 104 13.45 4.24 -3.52
C GLU A 104 12.67 3.26 -4.40
N LYS A 105 12.70 3.48 -5.72
CA LYS A 105 11.99 2.63 -6.69
C LYS A 105 12.46 1.16 -6.60
N LYS A 106 13.78 0.94 -6.66
CA LYS A 106 14.37 -0.40 -6.54
C LYS A 106 14.03 -1.09 -5.23
N PHE A 107 14.01 -0.35 -4.11
CA PHE A 107 13.64 -0.90 -2.81
C PHE A 107 12.24 -1.53 -2.86
N TYR A 108 11.22 -0.81 -3.32
CA TYR A 108 9.86 -1.37 -3.38
C TYR A 108 9.72 -2.44 -4.47
N ASP A 109 10.38 -2.29 -5.62
CA ASP A 109 10.32 -3.28 -6.69
C ASP A 109 10.88 -4.64 -6.24
N ILE A 110 11.99 -4.64 -5.48
CA ILE A 110 12.64 -5.85 -4.98
C ILE A 110 11.88 -6.46 -3.79
N PHE A 111 11.49 -5.63 -2.81
CA PHE A 111 10.99 -6.14 -1.54
C PHE A 111 9.45 -6.24 -1.45
N VAL A 112 8.72 -5.51 -2.30
CA VAL A 112 7.26 -5.34 -2.17
C VAL A 112 6.51 -5.75 -3.45
N ASN A 113 7.19 -5.86 -4.61
CA ASN A 113 6.62 -6.23 -5.91
C ASN A 113 5.35 -5.41 -6.25
N VAL A 114 5.59 -4.14 -6.61
CA VAL A 114 4.56 -3.12 -6.82
C VAL A 114 4.54 -2.65 -8.26
N ASP A 115 3.41 -2.06 -8.65
CA ASP A 115 3.30 -1.24 -9.85
C ASP A 115 3.36 0.25 -9.46
N TRP A 116 3.75 1.13 -10.38
CA TRP A 116 3.96 2.55 -10.09
C TRP A 116 3.02 3.44 -10.90
N ILE A 117 2.53 4.51 -10.26
CA ILE A 117 1.80 5.62 -10.88
C ILE A 117 2.42 6.91 -10.31
N GLY A 118 3.29 7.55 -11.10
CA GLY A 118 4.08 8.69 -10.62
C GLY A 118 4.96 8.31 -9.43
N GLY A 119 4.93 9.12 -8.36
CA GLY A 119 5.66 8.86 -7.12
C GLY A 119 4.92 7.96 -6.11
N ILE A 120 3.88 7.26 -6.56
CA ILE A 120 3.07 6.37 -5.75
C ILE A 120 3.23 4.95 -6.28
N ASN A 121 3.30 3.97 -5.39
CA ASN A 121 3.24 2.57 -5.75
C ASN A 121 1.90 1.96 -5.33
N TRP A 122 1.48 0.92 -6.01
CA TRP A 122 0.28 0.20 -5.67
C TRP A 122 0.41 -1.27 -6.05
N ARG A 123 -0.48 -2.09 -5.49
CA ARG A 123 -0.65 -3.48 -5.88
C ARG A 123 -1.97 -4.01 -5.34
N ARG A 124 -2.34 -5.21 -5.78
CA ARG A 124 -3.37 -6.01 -5.13
C ARG A 124 -2.78 -6.87 -4.02
N GLY A 125 -3.43 -6.93 -2.86
CA GLY A 125 -3.02 -7.85 -1.79
C GLY A 125 -3.50 -7.48 -0.38
N CYS A 126 -3.55 -8.48 0.50
CA CYS A 126 -4.00 -8.34 1.88
C CYS A 126 -3.00 -7.50 2.75
N PRO A 127 -3.48 -6.69 3.72
CA PRO A 127 -2.70 -5.63 4.37
C PRO A 127 -1.52 -5.97 5.28
N GLU A 128 -1.47 -7.16 5.88
CA GLU A 128 -0.67 -7.37 7.11
C GLU A 128 0.43 -8.43 7.04
N TYR A 129 0.44 -9.34 6.07
CA TYR A 129 1.27 -10.56 6.19
C TYR A 129 2.12 -10.85 4.96
N ASP A 130 2.86 -9.82 4.58
CA ASP A 130 3.61 -9.68 3.33
C ASP A 130 5.03 -10.25 3.40
N LYS A 131 5.18 -11.53 3.77
CA LYS A 131 6.50 -12.19 3.75
C LYS A 131 6.77 -13.04 2.51
N LYS A 132 5.74 -13.37 1.71
CA LYS A 132 5.77 -14.12 0.43
C LYS A 132 4.35 -14.60 0.11
N PHE A 133 3.36 -13.70 0.07
CA PHE A 133 2.17 -14.04 -0.72
C PHE A 133 2.65 -14.07 -2.17
N GLY A 134 2.64 -15.27 -2.76
CA GLY A 134 3.11 -15.52 -4.10
C GLY A 134 2.62 -14.43 -5.03
N ASP A 135 3.55 -13.87 -5.80
CA ASP A 135 3.35 -12.87 -6.84
C ASP A 135 1.87 -12.79 -7.26
N TRP A 136 1.18 -11.72 -6.87
CA TRP A 136 -0.26 -11.54 -7.11
C TRP A 136 -0.62 -11.67 -8.60
N ARG A 137 0.37 -11.53 -9.50
CA ARG A 137 0.29 -11.78 -10.94
C ARG A 137 0.12 -13.27 -11.31
N LYS A 138 0.38 -14.19 -10.38
CA LYS A 138 0.15 -15.65 -10.55
C LYS A 138 -1.28 -16.07 -10.21
N TRP A 139 -2.10 -15.16 -9.67
CA TRP A 139 -3.47 -15.46 -9.30
C TRP A 139 -4.34 -15.27 -10.54
N LYS A 140 -4.86 -16.38 -11.08
CA LYS A 140 -5.76 -16.35 -12.24
C LYS A 140 -6.95 -15.45 -11.90
N LYS A 141 -7.29 -14.53 -12.81
CA LYS A 141 -8.59 -13.84 -12.77
C LYS A 141 -9.67 -14.93 -12.78
N ILE A 142 -10.61 -14.88 -11.83
CA ILE A 142 -11.81 -15.72 -11.92
C ILE A 142 -12.51 -15.28 -13.21
N GLN A 143 -12.46 -16.13 -14.23
CA GLN A 143 -13.33 -15.98 -15.38
C GLN A 143 -14.72 -16.33 -14.87
N ASN A 144 -15.58 -15.32 -14.75
CA ASN A 144 -17.00 -15.57 -14.53
C ASN A 144 -17.47 -16.41 -15.72
N SER A 145 -17.88 -17.64 -15.41
CA SER A 145 -18.54 -18.57 -16.33
C SER A 145 -19.96 -18.11 -16.57
#